data_AF-A0A2V6WZZ3-F1
#
_entry.id   AF-A0A2V6WZZ3-F1
#
_cell.length_a   1.000
_cell.length_b   1.000
_cell.length_c   1.000
_cell.angle_alpha   90.00
_cell.angle_beta   90.00
_cell.angle_gamma   90.00
#
_symmetry.space_group_name_H-M   'P 1'
#
loop_
_entity.id
_entity.type
_entity.pdbx_description
1 polymer ?
#
loop_
_entity_poly.entity_id
_entity_poly.type
_entity_poly.pdbx_seq_one_letter_code
_entity_poly.pdbx_strand_id
1 'polypeptide(L)'
;MALSIPDNAASAAEALLDIANAMSSTLELKKVLKILARRAAQAIGAERCSIDLWQDGRLTPVMSQFADGHADPDLWAKYMALGPRRPEEHPTYVEVVRTRRPVAVDEVTDPQWLAFGARALLMVPLLRQDTVLGTIHLDQAEPYRWTQ
;
A
#
# COMPACT_ATOMS: atom_id res chain seq x y z
N MET A 1 -4.59 -41.19 12.03
CA MET A 1 -3.67 -40.25 11.35
C MET A 1 -4.45 -38.96 11.12
N ALA A 2 -4.42 -38.04 12.07
CA ALA A 2 -5.08 -36.75 11.98
C ALA A 2 -4.03 -35.72 11.57
N LEU A 3 -4.22 -35.11 10.40
CA LEU A 3 -3.40 -33.99 9.94
C LEU A 3 -3.82 -32.76 10.75
N SER A 4 -2.97 -32.30 11.67
CA SER A 4 -3.15 -31.00 12.31
C SER A 4 -2.89 -29.90 11.28
N ILE A 5 -3.93 -29.09 11.04
CA ILE A 5 -3.86 -27.86 10.25
C ILE A 5 -3.07 -26.83 11.08
N PRO A 6 -2.03 -26.17 10.55
CA PRO A 6 -1.27 -25.18 11.32
C PRO A 6 -2.07 -23.90 11.53
N ASP A 7 -1.91 -23.34 12.74
CA ASP A 7 -2.64 -22.22 13.32
C ASP A 7 -2.15 -20.87 12.77
N ASN A 8 -2.44 -20.59 11.49
CA ASN A 8 -2.02 -19.39 10.75
C ASN A 8 -2.49 -18.07 11.39
N ALA A 9 -3.66 -18.08 12.04
CA ALA A 9 -4.27 -16.86 12.60
C ALA A 9 -3.51 -16.32 13.83
N ALA A 10 -2.96 -17.21 14.68
CA ALA A 10 -2.21 -16.81 15.87
C ALA A 10 -0.86 -16.17 15.50
N SER A 11 -0.17 -16.72 14.49
CA SER A 11 1.13 -16.21 14.02
C SER A 11 1.04 -14.84 13.35
N ALA A 12 -0.02 -14.57 12.58
CA ALA A 12 -0.23 -13.27 11.95
C ALA A 12 -0.51 -12.16 12.97
N ALA A 13 -1.30 -12.48 14.01
CA ALA A 13 -1.62 -11.55 15.09
C ALA A 13 -0.39 -11.25 15.98
N GLU A 14 0.42 -12.26 16.29
CA GLU A 14 1.68 -12.08 17.03
C GLU A 14 2.70 -11.25 16.23
N ALA A 15 2.84 -11.52 14.93
CA ALA A 15 3.71 -10.72 14.06
C ALA A 15 3.26 -9.24 14.00
N LEU A 16 1.95 -8.99 13.97
CA LEU A 16 1.38 -7.64 14.03
C LEU A 16 1.62 -6.96 15.39
N LEU A 17 1.57 -7.73 16.49
CA LEU A 17 1.81 -7.22 17.85
C LEU A 17 3.29 -6.87 18.07
N ASP A 18 4.21 -7.71 17.59
CA ASP A 18 5.65 -7.46 17.62
C ASP A 18 6.02 -6.23 16.77
N ILE A 19 5.38 -6.07 15.61
CA ILE A 19 5.52 -4.88 14.76
C ILE A 19 5.01 -3.62 15.50
N ALA A 20 3.87 -3.71 16.19
CA ALA A 20 3.32 -2.61 16.96
C ALA A 20 4.23 -2.24 18.16
N ASN A 21 4.84 -3.23 18.80
CA ASN A 21 5.75 -3.03 19.94
C ASN A 21 7.14 -2.47 19.52
N ALA A 22 7.58 -2.71 18.28
CA ALA A 22 8.85 -2.20 17.76
C ALA A 22 8.84 -0.70 17.39
N MET A 23 7.70 -0.01 17.51
CA MET A 23 7.55 1.40 17.16
C MET A 23 8.16 2.35 18.22
N SER A 24 9.49 2.46 18.32
CA SER A 24 10.16 3.51 19.12
C SER A 24 11.08 4.44 18.33
N SER A 25 11.14 4.34 16.99
CA SER A 25 11.80 5.34 16.15
C SER A 25 11.20 5.40 14.73
N THR A 26 11.36 6.54 14.05
CA THR A 26 10.97 6.71 12.64
C THR A 26 11.73 5.76 11.70
N LEU A 27 12.93 5.30 12.09
CA LEU A 27 13.70 4.33 11.31
C LEU A 27 13.08 2.93 11.35
N GLU A 28 12.59 2.50 12.51
CA GLU A 28 11.92 1.20 12.65
C GLU A 28 10.59 1.19 11.90
N LEU A 29 9.81 2.28 11.96
CA LEU A 29 8.58 2.39 11.16
C LEU A 29 8.86 2.27 9.66
N LYS A 30 9.91 2.93 9.14
CA LYS A 30 10.29 2.81 7.72
C LYS A 30 10.64 1.37 7.34
N LYS A 31 11.38 0.65 8.19
CA LYS A 31 11.72 -0.78 7.94
C LYS A 31 10.46 -1.63 7.89
N VAL A 32 9.56 -1.45 8.85
CA VAL A 32 8.27 -2.15 8.91
C VAL A 32 7.45 -1.88 7.65
N LEU A 33 7.27 -0.62 7.28
CA LEU A 33 6.50 -0.25 6.09
C LEU A 33 7.12 -0.81 4.81
N LYS A 34 8.45 -0.85 4.71
CA LYS A 34 9.15 -1.46 3.57
C LYS A 34 8.85 -2.96 3.46
N ILE A 35 8.89 -3.67 4.59
CA ILE A 35 8.56 -5.10 4.65
C ILE A 35 7.09 -5.31 4.28
N LEU A 36 6.18 -4.53 4.87
CA LEU A 36 4.75 -4.58 4.60
C LEU A 36 4.46 -4.38 3.11
N ALA A 37 5.00 -3.33 2.50
CA ALA A 37 4.80 -3.03 1.09
C ALA A 37 5.28 -4.20 0.21
N ARG A 38 6.49 -4.71 0.44
CA ARG A 38 7.01 -5.86 -0.31
C ARG A 38 6.11 -7.08 -0.19
N ARG A 39 5.69 -7.42 1.03
CA ARG A 39 4.86 -8.60 1.31
C ARG A 39 3.47 -8.46 0.70
N ALA A 40 2.87 -7.28 0.75
CA ALA A 40 1.59 -7.01 0.12
C ALA A 40 1.66 -7.18 -1.40
N ALA A 41 2.69 -6.62 -2.04
CA ALA A 41 2.92 -6.80 -3.48
C ALA A 41 3.05 -8.29 -3.85
N GLN A 42 3.87 -9.03 -3.09
CA GLN A 42 4.05 -10.48 -3.28
C GLN A 42 2.75 -11.28 -3.11
N ALA A 43 1.97 -10.98 -2.07
CA ALA A 43 0.76 -11.73 -1.75
C ALA A 43 -0.34 -11.54 -2.81
N ILE A 44 -0.41 -10.35 -3.40
CA ILE A 44 -1.40 -10.02 -4.43
C ILE A 44 -0.89 -10.31 -5.85
N GLY A 45 0.42 -10.54 -6.02
CA GLY A 45 1.04 -10.71 -7.33
C GLY A 45 1.17 -9.39 -8.12
N ALA A 46 1.26 -8.27 -7.41
CA ALA A 46 1.53 -6.96 -7.98
C ALA A 46 3.05 -6.74 -8.13
N GLU A 47 3.46 -5.94 -9.11
CA GLU A 47 4.86 -5.55 -9.28
C GLU A 47 5.36 -4.69 -8.11
N ARG A 48 4.54 -3.74 -7.67
CA ARG A 48 4.91 -2.74 -6.66
C ARG A 48 3.77 -2.46 -5.70
N CYS A 49 4.14 -2.13 -4.47
CA CYS A 49 3.25 -1.59 -3.46
C CYS A 49 3.75 -0.23 -2.97
N SER A 50 2.86 0.75 -2.93
CA SER A 50 3.11 2.07 -2.35
C SER A 50 2.14 2.36 -1.20
N ILE A 51 2.58 3.15 -0.22
CA ILE A 51 1.82 3.43 1.00
C ILE A 51 1.81 4.94 1.22
N ASP A 52 0.61 5.46 1.44
CA ASP A 52 0.41 6.80 1.97
C ASP A 52 -0.35 6.77 3.30
N LEU A 53 -0.07 7.73 4.17
CA LEU A 53 -0.75 7.92 5.45
C LEU A 53 -1.30 9.33 5.58
N TRP A 54 -2.44 9.48 6.23
CA TRP A 54 -2.95 10.79 6.62
C TRP A 54 -2.11 11.36 7.76
N GLN A 55 -1.61 12.58 7.56
CA GLN A 55 -0.87 13.37 8.52
C GLN A 55 -1.39 14.81 8.41
N ASP A 56 -1.90 15.36 9.51
CA ASP A 56 -2.43 16.73 9.56
C ASP A 56 -3.47 17.04 8.46
N GLY A 57 -4.36 16.07 8.19
CA GLY A 57 -5.42 16.20 7.17
C GLY A 57 -4.93 16.09 5.72
N ARG A 58 -3.66 15.74 5.51
CA ARG A 58 -3.06 15.55 4.18
C ARG A 58 -2.57 14.12 4.02
N LEU A 59 -2.58 13.65 2.79
CA LEU A 59 -2.08 12.34 2.43
C LEU A 59 -0.59 12.43 2.08
N THR A 60 0.25 11.75 2.86
CA THR A 60 1.71 11.83 2.75
C THR A 60 2.28 10.49 2.28
N PRO A 61 3.13 10.47 1.23
CA PRO A 61 3.91 9.31 0.84
C PRO A 61 4.84 8.86 1.98
N VAL A 62 4.81 7.57 2.31
CA VAL A 62 5.68 7.03 3.38
C VAL A 62 6.52 5.84 2.95
N MET A 63 6.11 5.08 1.93
CA MET A 63 6.88 3.94 1.43
C MET A 63 6.45 3.53 0.01
N SER A 64 7.40 2.99 -0.77
CA SER A 64 7.14 2.33 -2.04
C SER A 64 8.19 1.24 -2.25
N GLN A 65 7.77 0.02 -2.60
CA GLN A 65 8.65 -1.13 -2.70
C GLN A 65 8.14 -2.14 -3.74
N PHE A 66 9.05 -2.58 -4.62
CA PHE A 66 8.81 -3.68 -5.55
C PHE A 66 8.77 -5.03 -4.85
N ALA A 67 7.97 -5.95 -5.39
CA ALA A 67 7.75 -7.29 -4.85
C ALA A 67 9.03 -8.14 -4.80
N ASP A 68 9.88 -8.04 -5.82
CA ASP A 68 11.17 -8.73 -5.89
C ASP A 68 12.18 -8.20 -4.85
N GLY A 69 11.96 -6.99 -4.33
CA GLY A 69 12.78 -6.34 -3.32
C GLY A 69 13.85 -5.39 -3.87
N HIS A 70 13.91 -5.16 -5.19
CA HIS A 70 14.84 -4.19 -5.74
C HIS A 70 14.47 -2.76 -5.30
N ALA A 71 15.45 -1.87 -5.29
CA ALA A 71 15.26 -0.46 -5.01
C ALA A 71 15.40 0.33 -6.31
N ASP A 72 14.53 1.31 -6.49
CA ASP A 72 14.63 2.31 -7.55
C ASP A 72 14.72 3.69 -6.88
N PRO A 73 15.95 4.25 -6.73
CA PRO A 73 16.16 5.53 -6.05
C PRO A 73 15.47 6.71 -6.72
N ASP A 74 15.37 6.71 -8.06
CA ASP A 74 14.79 7.82 -8.82
C ASP A 74 13.27 7.81 -8.67
N LEU A 75 12.66 6.62 -8.77
CA LEU A 75 11.24 6.44 -8.55
C LEU A 75 10.85 6.72 -7.11
N TRP A 76 11.69 6.32 -6.15
CA TRP A 76 11.51 6.65 -4.74
C TRP A 76 11.58 8.16 -4.50
N ALA A 77 12.58 8.85 -5.05
CA ALA A 77 12.71 10.29 -4.93
C ALA A 77 11.49 11.01 -5.56
N LYS A 78 11.04 10.55 -6.73
CA LYS A 78 9.84 11.06 -7.39
C LYS A 78 8.58 10.86 -6.55
N TYR A 79 8.43 9.68 -5.93
CA TYR A 79 7.26 9.37 -5.09
C TYR A 79 7.24 10.26 -3.84
N MET A 80 8.38 10.43 -3.18
CA MET A 80 8.51 11.32 -2.03
C MET A 80 8.31 12.80 -2.39
N ALA A 81 8.67 13.21 -3.61
CA ALA A 81 8.48 14.57 -4.10
C ALA A 81 7.01 14.95 -4.31
N LEU A 82 6.07 13.99 -4.35
CA LEU A 82 4.63 14.30 -4.32
C LEU A 82 4.24 15.06 -3.05
N GLY A 83 4.92 14.78 -1.93
CA GLY A 83 4.68 15.41 -0.64
C GLY A 83 3.24 15.27 -0.12
N PRO A 84 2.89 16.04 0.94
CA PRO A 84 1.55 16.03 1.53
C PRO A 84 0.48 16.64 0.60
N ARG A 85 -0.44 15.82 0.11
CA ARG A 85 -1.46 16.20 -0.87
C ARG A 85 -2.89 16.06 -0.36
N ARG A 86 -3.83 16.69 -1.06
CA ARG A 86 -5.25 16.59 -0.76
C ARG A 86 -5.86 15.41 -1.55
N PRO A 87 -6.47 14.42 -0.87
CA PRO A 87 -7.01 13.24 -1.55
C PRO A 87 -8.14 13.57 -2.53
N GLU A 88 -8.79 14.73 -2.37
CA GLU A 88 -9.87 15.20 -3.23
C GLU A 88 -9.43 15.51 -4.68
N GLU A 89 -8.12 15.60 -4.91
CA GLU A 89 -7.55 15.90 -6.22
C GLU A 89 -7.58 14.69 -7.18
N HIS A 90 -7.88 13.49 -6.66
CA HIS A 90 -7.82 12.24 -7.42
C HIS A 90 -9.07 11.36 -7.19
N PRO A 91 -9.84 11.04 -8.24
CA PRO A 91 -11.10 10.31 -8.12
C PRO A 91 -10.99 8.98 -7.37
N THR A 92 -9.93 8.20 -7.60
CA THR A 92 -9.73 6.89 -6.96
C THR A 92 -9.59 7.01 -5.44
N TYR A 93 -8.91 8.06 -4.95
CA TYR A 93 -8.81 8.32 -3.50
C TYR A 93 -10.14 8.74 -2.91
N VAL A 94 -10.88 9.62 -3.60
CA VAL A 94 -12.22 10.02 -3.17
C VAL A 94 -13.11 8.78 -3.02
N GLU A 95 -13.05 7.87 -3.99
CA GLU A 95 -13.84 6.65 -3.96
C GLU A 95 -13.42 5.69 -2.83
N VAL A 96 -12.12 5.44 -2.66
CA VAL A 96 -11.64 4.53 -1.60
C VAL A 96 -12.00 5.06 -0.21
N VAL A 97 -11.90 6.37 0.00
CA VAL A 97 -12.22 7.02 1.27
C VAL A 97 -13.72 6.97 1.53
N ARG A 98 -14.54 7.28 0.52
CA ARG A 98 -16.00 7.30 0.62
C ARG A 98 -16.56 5.90 0.88
N THR A 99 -16.08 4.91 0.14
CA THR A 99 -16.59 3.53 0.20
C THR A 99 -16.00 2.71 1.33
N ARG A 100 -14.80 3.08 1.80
CA ARG A 100 -13.97 2.28 2.74
C ARG A 100 -13.76 0.85 2.24
N ARG A 101 -13.71 0.67 0.92
CA ARG A 101 -13.51 -0.62 0.26
C ARG A 101 -12.39 -0.51 -0.77
N PRO A 102 -11.74 -1.64 -1.12
CA PRO A 102 -10.78 -1.65 -2.20
C PRO A 102 -11.41 -1.19 -3.54
N VAL A 103 -10.67 -0.37 -4.28
CA VAL A 103 -11.05 0.12 -5.61
C VAL A 103 -10.05 -0.44 -6.62
N ALA A 104 -10.55 -1.25 -7.56
CA ALA A 104 -9.77 -1.80 -8.65
C ALA A 104 -9.89 -0.90 -9.89
N VAL A 105 -8.75 -0.57 -10.49
CA VAL A 105 -8.64 0.16 -11.76
C VAL A 105 -7.82 -0.71 -12.70
N ASP A 106 -8.51 -1.40 -13.60
CA ASP A 106 -7.89 -2.36 -14.52
C ASP A 106 -7.03 -1.66 -15.59
N GLU A 107 -7.38 -0.41 -15.93
CA GLU A 107 -6.67 0.44 -16.88
C GLU A 107 -6.58 1.87 -16.36
N VAL A 108 -5.36 2.31 -16.06
CA VAL A 108 -5.07 3.62 -15.48
C VAL A 108 -5.00 4.69 -16.57
N THR A 109 -5.76 5.77 -16.40
CA THR A 109 -5.73 6.95 -17.28
C THR A 109 -5.19 8.21 -16.59
N ASP A 110 -5.02 8.20 -15.27
CA ASP A 110 -4.51 9.34 -14.51
C ASP A 110 -3.02 9.57 -14.82
N PRO A 111 -2.63 10.76 -15.35
CA PRO A 111 -1.25 11.06 -15.71
C PRO A 111 -0.26 10.90 -14.56
N GLN A 112 -0.66 11.12 -13.31
CA GLN A 112 0.21 10.95 -12.15
C GLN A 112 0.65 9.49 -12.04
N TRP A 113 -0.30 8.56 -12.07
CA TRP A 113 -0.02 7.12 -11.97
C TRP A 113 0.74 6.59 -13.18
N LEU A 114 0.40 7.07 -14.37
CA LEU A 114 1.13 6.74 -15.60
C LEU A 114 2.60 7.20 -15.51
N ALA A 115 2.86 8.36 -14.89
CA ALA A 115 4.22 8.85 -14.68
C ALA A 115 5.03 7.95 -13.72
N PHE A 116 4.39 7.13 -12.89
CA PHE A 116 5.04 6.11 -12.05
C PHE A 116 5.11 4.73 -12.72
N GLY A 117 4.74 4.63 -14.00
CA GLY A 117 4.73 3.38 -14.76
C GLY A 117 3.49 2.51 -14.54
N ALA A 118 2.55 2.92 -13.68
CA ALA A 118 1.36 2.13 -13.38
C ALA A 118 0.37 2.15 -14.56
N ARG A 119 -0.05 0.96 -14.99
CA ARG A 119 -1.10 0.74 -16.00
C ARG A 119 -2.35 0.07 -15.43
N ALA A 120 -2.23 -0.60 -14.29
CA ALA A 120 -3.34 -1.04 -13.47
C ALA A 120 -3.05 -0.72 -12.00
N LEU A 121 -4.10 -0.51 -11.20
CA LEU A 121 -3.99 -0.07 -9.82
C LEU A 121 -5.10 -0.72 -8.97
N LEU A 122 -4.72 -1.32 -7.85
CA LEU A 122 -5.63 -1.69 -6.77
C LEU A 122 -5.34 -0.79 -5.57
N MET A 123 -6.30 0.07 -5.23
CA MET A 123 -6.22 0.95 -4.08
C MET A 123 -6.98 0.36 -2.91
N VAL A 124 -6.30 0.12 -1.80
CA VAL A 124 -6.85 -0.52 -0.59
C VAL A 124 -6.79 0.48 0.58
N PRO A 125 -7.91 0.74 1.29
CA PRO A 125 -7.89 1.65 2.42
C PRO A 125 -7.24 0.99 3.65
N LEU A 126 -6.40 1.74 4.36
CA LEU A 126 -5.92 1.37 5.69
C LEU A 126 -6.93 1.88 6.72
N LEU A 127 -7.61 0.96 7.40
CA LEU A 127 -8.71 1.28 8.30
C LEU A 127 -8.31 1.09 9.76
N ARG A 128 -8.74 2.02 10.61
CA ARG A 128 -8.87 1.82 12.05
C ARG A 128 -10.33 2.07 12.40
N GLN A 129 -11.05 0.98 12.70
CA GLN A 129 -12.51 1.00 12.80
C GLN A 129 -13.08 1.59 11.50
N ASP A 130 -13.90 2.65 11.58
CA ASP A 130 -14.50 3.31 10.42
C ASP A 130 -13.69 4.51 9.89
N THR A 131 -12.46 4.68 10.37
CA THR A 131 -11.58 5.79 9.96
C THR A 131 -10.52 5.29 8.98
N VAL A 132 -10.43 5.96 7.82
CA VAL A 132 -9.34 5.73 6.85
C VAL A 132 -8.10 6.48 7.34
N LEU A 133 -7.05 5.74 7.68
CA LEU A 133 -5.76 6.27 8.13
C LEU A 133 -4.77 6.46 6.99
N GLY A 134 -5.01 5.83 5.85
CA GLY A 134 -4.05 5.75 4.75
C GLY A 134 -4.58 4.92 3.60
N THR A 135 -3.75 4.75 2.59
CA THR A 135 -4.00 3.85 1.48
C THR A 135 -2.76 3.03 1.18
N ILE A 136 -3.01 1.80 0.73
CA ILE A 136 -2.06 0.97 0.02
C ILE A 136 -2.43 1.00 -1.47
N HIS A 137 -1.44 1.13 -2.33
CA HIS A 137 -1.56 1.03 -3.78
C HIS A 137 -0.76 -0.15 -4.26
N LEU A 138 -1.38 -1.02 -5.04
CA LEU A 138 -0.73 -2.14 -5.70
C LEU A 138 -0.85 -1.88 -7.20
N ASP A 139 0.27 -1.89 -7.90
CA ASP A 139 0.29 -1.52 -9.31
C ASP A 139 1.04 -2.52 -10.19
N GLN A 140 0.68 -2.52 -11.48
CA GLN A 140 1.26 -3.31 -12.56
C GLN A 140 1.72 -2.38 -13.68
N ALA A 141 2.78 -2.74 -14.41
CA ALA A 141 3.26 -1.99 -15.57
C ALA A 141 2.46 -2.28 -16.87
N GLU A 142 1.49 -3.19 -16.80
CA GLU A 142 0.55 -3.53 -17.86
C GLU A 142 -0.90 -3.51 -17.35
N PRO A 143 -1.91 -3.34 -18.22
CA PRO A 143 -3.32 -3.49 -17.83
C PRO A 143 -3.56 -4.86 -17.18
N TYR A 144 -4.34 -4.88 -16.10
CA TYR A 144 -4.49 -6.07 -15.28
C TYR A 144 -5.86 -6.10 -14.61
N ARG A 145 -6.55 -7.22 -14.70
CA ARG A 145 -7.84 -7.41 -14.03
C ARG A 145 -7.64 -7.95 -12.63
N TRP A 146 -8.01 -7.16 -11.63
CA TRP A 146 -7.96 -7.58 -10.23
C TRP A 146 -9.15 -8.49 -9.91
N THR A 147 -8.87 -9.69 -9.42
CA THR A 147 -9.92 -10.59 -8.90
C THR A 147 -10.16 -10.26 -7.43
N GLN A 148 -11.31 -9.66 -7.12
CA GLN A 148 -11.77 -9.38 -5.75
C GLN A 148 -12.55 -10.54 -5.16
#